data_AF-A0A354MCI5-F1
#
_entry.id   AF-A0A354MCI5-F1
#
_cell.length_a   1.000
_cell.length_b   1.000
_cell.length_c   1.000
_cell.angle_alpha   90.00
_cell.angle_beta   90.00
_cell.angle_gamma   90.00
#
_symmetry.space_group_name_H-M   'P 1'
#
loop_
_entity.id
_entity.type
_entity.pdbx_description
1 polymer ?
#
loop_
_entity_poly.entity_id
_entity_poly.type
_entity_poly.pdbx_seq_one_letter_code
_entity_poly.pdbx_strand_id
1 'polypeptide(L)'
;MPSGIEVDTTIENIIEEDEERIIVFKIDKAVQELINYRKISLDVIWWSESGKKIPNTAIGYEEKNDKQVPYVIRTRAGYTNKILVKILKQNEKYAIVDNYKSEELEELGYDVEEIENRKKIVLYDEIIKNAK
;
A
#
# COMPACT_ATOMS: atom_id res chain seq x y z
N MET A 1 7.61 -31.23 22.26
CA MET A 1 7.83 -29.78 22.04
C MET A 1 7.43 -29.47 20.60
N PRO A 2 6.89 -28.27 20.28
CA PRO A 2 6.73 -27.87 18.88
C PRO A 2 8.10 -27.92 18.18
N SER A 3 8.16 -28.29 16.90
CA SER A 3 9.44 -28.43 16.18
C SER A 3 10.18 -27.09 16.02
N GLY A 4 9.47 -25.96 16.15
CA GLY A 4 10.03 -24.61 15.96
C GLY A 4 10.40 -24.30 14.51
N ILE A 5 10.02 -25.19 13.59
CA ILE A 5 10.31 -25.06 12.16
C ILE A 5 9.23 -24.18 11.52
N GLU A 6 9.66 -23.05 10.96
CA GLU A 6 8.85 -22.19 10.12
C GLU A 6 9.12 -22.49 8.65
N VAL A 7 8.05 -22.53 7.86
CA VAL A 7 8.12 -22.85 6.43
C VAL A 7 7.36 -21.80 5.64
N ASP A 8 8.08 -21.11 4.76
CA ASP A 8 7.47 -20.21 3.78
C ASP A 8 6.74 -21.01 2.71
N THR A 9 5.57 -20.53 2.31
CA THR A 9 4.73 -21.11 1.27
C THR A 9 4.05 -20.02 0.46
N THR A 10 3.56 -20.38 -0.73
CA THR A 10 2.70 -19.51 -1.54
C THR A 10 1.25 -20.01 -1.50
N ILE A 11 0.31 -19.08 -1.70
CA ILE A 11 -1.09 -19.42 -1.98
C ILE A 11 -1.16 -19.91 -3.42
N GLU A 12 -1.65 -21.13 -3.62
CA GLU A 12 -1.84 -21.72 -4.94
C GLU A 12 -3.22 -21.37 -5.51
N ASN A 13 -4.25 -21.40 -4.67
CA ASN A 13 -5.62 -21.06 -5.07
C ASN A 13 -6.40 -20.41 -3.93
N ILE A 14 -7.33 -19.55 -4.31
CA ILE A 14 -8.38 -19.00 -3.45
C ILE A 14 -9.71 -19.32 -4.13
N ILE A 15 -10.57 -20.08 -3.44
CA ILE A 15 -11.91 -20.43 -3.89
C ILE A 15 -12.89 -19.67 -2.99
N GLU A 16 -13.71 -18.83 -3.61
CA GLU A 16 -14.80 -18.14 -2.93
C GLU A 16 -16.05 -19.04 -3.02
N GLU A 17 -16.60 -19.40 -1.86
CA GLU A 17 -17.95 -19.95 -1.70
C GLU A 17 -18.78 -18.91 -0.94
N ASP A 18 -20.11 -18.90 -1.10
CA ASP A 18 -20.97 -17.76 -0.71
C ASP A 18 -20.60 -17.08 0.62
N GLU A 19 -20.46 -17.88 1.69
CA GLU A 19 -20.08 -17.40 3.03
C GLU A 19 -18.71 -17.91 3.50
N GLU A 20 -18.02 -18.71 2.68
CA GLU A 20 -16.78 -19.39 3.06
C GLU A 20 -15.68 -19.18 2.01
N ARG A 21 -14.43 -19.17 2.46
CA ARG A 21 -13.27 -19.09 1.55
C ARG A 21 -12.34 -20.23 1.82
N ILE A 22 -12.05 -21.02 0.79
CA ILE A 22 -11.04 -22.07 0.83
C ILE A 22 -9.74 -21.51 0.26
N ILE A 23 -8.65 -21.62 1.03
CA ILE A 23 -7.33 -21.16 0.62
C ILE A 23 -6.40 -22.36 0.62
N VAL A 24 -5.85 -22.65 -0.56
CA VAL A 24 -4.97 -23.79 -0.78
C VAL A 24 -3.54 -23.29 -0.78
N PHE A 25 -2.74 -23.76 0.18
CA PHE A 25 -1.30 -23.48 0.26
C PHE A 25 -0.53 -24.67 -0.30
N LYS A 26 0.50 -24.40 -1.11
CA LYS A 26 1.38 -25.43 -1.65
C LYS A 26 2.68 -25.51 -0.87
N ILE A 27 2.80 -26.55 -0.04
CA ILE A 27 3.96 -26.77 0.82
C ILE A 27 4.74 -27.99 0.35
N ASP A 28 6.04 -27.83 0.07
CA ASP A 28 6.96 -28.89 -0.33
C ASP A 28 8.07 -29.18 0.70
N LYS A 29 8.09 -28.43 1.81
CA LYS A 29 9.06 -28.55 2.91
C LYS A 29 8.38 -29.01 4.20
N ALA A 30 9.14 -29.73 5.04
CA ALA A 30 8.68 -30.26 6.34
C ALA A 30 7.37 -31.08 6.28
N VAL A 31 7.03 -31.69 5.14
CA VAL A 31 5.76 -32.40 4.91
C VAL A 31 5.53 -33.51 5.94
N GLN A 32 6.57 -34.30 6.27
CA GLN A 32 6.46 -35.37 7.27
C GLN A 32 6.13 -34.85 8.66
N GLU A 33 6.63 -33.67 9.03
CA GLU A 33 6.32 -33.06 10.31
C GLU A 33 4.89 -32.50 10.32
N LEU A 34 4.50 -31.78 9.26
CA LEU A 34 3.16 -31.19 9.13
C LEU A 34 2.04 -32.24 9.18
N ILE A 35 2.25 -33.43 8.59
CA ILE A 35 1.29 -34.54 8.65
C ILE A 35 1.16 -35.10 10.08
N ASN A 36 2.25 -35.11 10.86
CA ASN A 36 2.28 -35.69 12.20
C ASN A 36 1.73 -34.75 13.28
N TYR A 37 1.66 -33.44 13.05
CA TYR A 37 1.16 -32.47 14.01
C TYR A 37 -0.35 -32.22 13.86
N ARG A 38 -1.09 -32.35 14.98
CA ARG A 38 -2.54 -32.14 15.03
C ARG A 38 -2.96 -30.66 14.97
N LYS A 39 -2.03 -29.72 15.14
CA LYS A 39 -2.29 -28.28 15.14
C LYS A 39 -1.16 -27.56 14.41
N ILE A 40 -1.54 -26.64 13.52
CA ILE A 40 -0.65 -25.79 12.74
C ILE A 40 -1.06 -24.34 13.02
N SER A 41 -0.08 -23.45 13.15
CA SER A 41 -0.30 -21.99 13.17
C SER A 41 0.12 -21.44 11.80
N LEU A 42 -0.67 -20.53 11.24
CA LEU A 42 -0.38 -19.90 9.96
C LEU A 42 -0.43 -18.39 10.10
N ASP A 43 0.60 -17.72 9.59
CA ASP A 43 0.63 -16.28 9.37
C ASP A 43 0.48 -16.00 7.87
N VAL A 44 -0.54 -15.25 7.49
CA VAL A 44 -0.86 -14.97 6.08
C VAL A 44 -0.64 -13.50 5.77
N ILE A 45 0.24 -13.23 4.82
CA ILE A 45 0.46 -11.88 4.26
C ILE A 45 -0.47 -11.72 3.06
N TRP A 46 -1.56 -10.98 3.24
CA TRP A 46 -2.61 -10.79 2.22
C TRP A 46 -2.25 -9.80 1.11
N TRP A 47 -1.32 -8.89 1.37
CA TRP A 47 -0.89 -7.88 0.42
C TRP A 47 0.55 -7.49 0.73
N SER A 48 1.29 -7.16 -0.32
CA SER A 48 2.64 -6.63 -0.22
C SER A 48 2.74 -5.49 -1.23
N GLU A 49 2.87 -4.27 -0.72
CA GLU A 49 2.97 -3.06 -1.53
C GLU A 49 4.22 -2.28 -1.13
N SER A 50 4.93 -1.76 -2.12
CA SER A 50 6.16 -0.99 -1.92
C SER A 50 5.93 0.47 -2.26
N GLY A 51 6.19 1.36 -1.31
CA GLY A 51 6.00 2.79 -1.48
C GLY A 51 6.45 3.58 -0.26
N LYS A 52 6.03 4.85 -0.19
CA LYS A 52 6.28 5.71 0.96
C LYS A 52 5.12 5.56 1.96
N LYS A 53 5.46 5.18 3.19
CA LYS A 53 4.49 5.06 4.28
C LYS A 53 4.19 6.44 4.87
N ILE A 54 2.94 6.87 4.84
CA ILE A 54 2.50 8.18 5.33
C ILE A 54 1.29 7.99 6.27
N PRO A 55 1.22 8.69 7.42
CA PRO A 55 0.03 8.69 8.27
C PRO A 55 -1.19 9.18 7.49
N ASN A 56 -2.35 8.54 7.67
CA ASN A 56 -3.59 8.95 6.99
C ASN A 56 -3.95 10.41 7.25
N THR A 57 -3.65 10.90 8.46
CA THR A 57 -3.92 12.29 8.86
C THR A 57 -3.11 13.33 8.09
N ALA A 58 -2.06 12.93 7.36
CA ALA A 58 -1.26 13.83 6.54
C ALA A 58 -1.75 13.92 5.08
N ILE A 59 -2.75 13.11 4.70
CA ILE A 59 -3.30 13.06 3.35
C ILE A 59 -4.51 13.98 3.29
N GLY A 60 -4.41 15.01 2.44
CA GLY A 60 -5.54 15.83 2.03
C GLY A 60 -6.08 15.35 0.68
N TYR A 61 -7.24 15.86 0.29
CA TYR A 61 -7.83 15.61 -1.01
C TYR A 61 -8.20 16.92 -1.69
N GLU A 62 -7.92 17.01 -2.98
CA GLU A 62 -8.43 18.09 -3.83
C GLU A 62 -9.37 17.52 -4.89
N GLU A 63 -10.26 18.35 -5.39
CA GLU A 63 -11.20 17.96 -6.44
C GLU A 63 -10.64 18.40 -7.80
N LYS A 64 -10.52 17.46 -8.73
CA LYS A 64 -10.14 17.71 -10.13
C LYS A 64 -11.05 16.87 -11.02
N ASN A 65 -11.81 17.52 -11.90
CA ASN A 65 -12.78 16.86 -12.80
C ASN A 65 -13.69 15.86 -12.07
N ASP A 66 -14.34 16.30 -10.99
CA ASP A 66 -15.23 15.49 -10.15
C ASP A 66 -14.56 14.27 -9.49
N LYS A 67 -13.22 14.19 -9.50
CA LYS A 67 -12.43 13.14 -8.84
C LYS A 67 -11.69 13.73 -7.64
N GLN A 68 -11.68 12.97 -6.53
CA GLN A 68 -10.86 13.29 -5.36
C GLN A 68 -9.44 12.80 -5.60
N VAL A 69 -8.48 13.73 -5.67
CA VAL A 69 -7.06 13.46 -5.88
C VAL A 69 -6.32 13.63 -4.55
N PRO A 70 -5.64 12.59 -4.03
CA PRO A 70 -4.91 12.68 -2.79
C PRO A 70 -3.65 13.53 -2.94
N TYR A 71 -3.36 14.33 -1.92
CA TYR A 71 -2.12 15.10 -1.83
C TYR A 71 -1.56 15.10 -0.41
N VAL A 72 -0.28 15.46 -0.30
CA VAL A 72 0.40 15.74 0.97
C VAL A 72 1.05 17.12 0.94
N ILE A 73 1.24 17.72 2.11
CA ILE A 73 1.99 18.97 2.25
C ILE A 73 3.40 18.64 2.74
N ARG A 74 4.39 18.85 1.88
CA ARG A 74 5.81 18.69 2.21
C ARG A 74 6.42 19.99 2.68
N THR A 75 7.21 19.93 3.75
CA THR A 75 8.08 21.04 4.20
C THR A 75 9.52 20.78 3.80
N ARG A 76 10.19 21.79 3.21
CA ARG A 76 11.64 21.74 2.95
C ARG A 76 12.24 23.14 3.08
N ALA A 77 13.24 23.29 3.93
CA ALA A 77 13.91 24.57 4.20
C ALA A 77 12.93 25.72 4.52
N GLY A 78 11.88 25.42 5.30
CA GLY A 78 10.85 26.40 5.68
C GLY A 78 9.74 26.64 4.65
N TYR A 79 9.84 26.09 3.43
CA TYR A 79 8.81 26.20 2.41
C TYR A 79 7.91 24.98 2.37
N THR A 80 6.60 25.21 2.30
CA THR A 80 5.58 24.16 2.15
C THR A 80 5.18 23.99 0.70
N ASN A 81 5.03 22.74 0.25
CA ASN A 81 4.64 22.40 -1.11
C ASN A 81 3.54 21.36 -1.09
N LYS A 82 2.47 21.59 -1.87
CA LYS A 82 1.50 20.55 -2.18
C LYS A 82 2.11 19.55 -3.17
N ILE A 83 1.97 18.27 -2.89
CA ILE A 83 2.45 17.16 -3.72
C ILE A 83 1.33 16.16 -3.89
N LEU A 84 0.91 15.92 -5.13
CA LEU A 84 -0.07 14.88 -5.45
C LEU A 84 0.56 13.50 -5.24
N VAL A 85 -0.18 12.61 -4.59
CA VAL A 85 0.28 11.25 -4.29
C VAL A 85 -0.79 10.23 -4.63
N LYS A 86 -0.37 9.11 -5.22
CA LYS A 86 -1.22 7.97 -5.51
C LYS A 86 -1.22 7.03 -4.30
N ILE A 87 -2.41 6.70 -3.78
CA ILE A 87 -2.56 5.71 -2.71
C ILE A 87 -2.48 4.31 -3.34
N LEU A 88 -1.45 3.54 -2.98
CA LEU A 88 -1.30 2.13 -3.41
C LEU A 88 -2.08 1.19 -2.49
N LYS A 89 -1.99 1.44 -1.17
CA LYS A 89 -2.73 0.70 -0.15
C LYS A 89 -2.96 1.57 1.06
N GLN A 90 -4.07 1.36 1.75
CA GLN A 90 -4.40 2.08 2.97
C GLN A 90 -5.04 1.15 3.99
N ASN A 91 -4.70 1.35 5.26
CA ASN A 91 -5.41 0.78 6.41
C ASN A 91 -5.86 1.92 7.33
N GLU A 92 -6.37 1.61 8.52
CA GLU A 92 -6.88 2.63 9.46
C GLU A 92 -5.82 3.62 9.94
N LYS A 93 -4.53 3.24 9.97
CA LYS A 93 -3.45 4.03 10.56
C LYS A 93 -2.64 4.81 9.53
N TYR A 94 -2.35 4.20 8.39
CA TYR A 94 -1.45 4.76 7.39
C TYR A 94 -1.81 4.30 5.97
N ALA A 95 -1.27 5.04 5.00
CA ALA A 95 -1.26 4.67 3.60
C ALA A 95 0.17 4.41 3.12
N ILE A 96 0.29 3.52 2.15
CA ILE A 96 1.45 3.36 1.28
C ILE A 96 1.13 4.13 0.01
N VAL A 97 1.95 5.12 -0.31
CA VAL A 97 1.76 6.00 -1.45
C VAL A 97 2.95 5.99 -2.40
N ASP A 98 2.72 6.42 -3.63
CA ASP A 98 3.76 6.69 -4.61
C ASP A 98 3.44 7.96 -5.41
N ASN A 99 4.38 8.40 -6.24
CA ASN A 99 4.16 9.50 -7.17
C ASN A 99 3.28 9.05 -8.34
N TYR A 100 2.41 9.95 -8.81
CA TYR A 100 1.71 9.73 -10.08
C TYR A 100 2.68 9.76 -11.27
N LYS A 101 2.40 8.90 -12.25
CA LYS A 101 2.95 9.01 -13.60
C LYS A 101 2.29 10.18 -14.34
N SER A 102 2.88 10.64 -15.45
CA SER A 102 2.32 11.77 -16.20
C SER A 102 0.97 11.39 -16.81
N GLU A 103 0.87 10.19 -17.39
CA GLU A 103 -0.33 9.67 -18.06
C GLU A 103 -1.51 9.56 -17.08
N GLU A 104 -1.23 9.14 -15.83
CA GLU A 104 -2.25 9.07 -14.78
C GLU A 104 -2.80 10.45 -14.41
N LEU A 105 -1.96 11.50 -14.46
CA LEU A 105 -2.41 12.87 -14.19
C LEU A 105 -3.18 13.46 -15.37
N GLU A 106 -2.81 13.12 -16.60
CA GLU A 106 -3.58 13.50 -17.80
C GLU A 106 -5.00 12.91 -17.74
N GLU A 107 -5.14 11.63 -17.35
CA GLU A 107 -6.44 10.98 -17.15
C GLU A 107 -7.27 11.57 -15.98
N LEU A 108 -6.60 12.24 -15.04
CA LEU A 108 -7.22 13.00 -13.96
C LEU A 108 -7.55 14.44 -14.37
N GLY A 109 -7.13 14.89 -15.56
CA GLY A 109 -7.45 16.19 -16.13
C GLY A 109 -6.45 17.31 -15.81
N TYR A 110 -5.23 16.96 -15.37
CA TYR A 110 -4.17 17.95 -15.25
C TYR A 110 -3.60 18.28 -16.64
N ASP A 111 -3.30 19.55 -16.85
CA ASP A 111 -2.69 20.00 -18.10
C ASP A 111 -1.17 19.75 -18.12
N VAL A 112 -0.57 19.95 -19.30
CA VAL A 112 0.86 19.69 -19.51
C VAL A 112 1.74 20.56 -18.60
N GLU A 113 1.36 21.82 -18.37
CA GLU A 113 2.15 22.74 -17.55
C GLU A 113 2.09 22.36 -16.06
N GLU A 114 0.91 21.97 -15.56
CA GLU A 114 0.72 21.42 -14.21
C GLU A 114 1.56 20.16 -14.00
N ILE A 115 1.57 19.26 -15.01
CA ILE A 115 2.31 18.01 -14.96
C ILE A 115 3.82 18.26 -15.00
N GLU A 116 4.32 19.14 -15.85
CA GLU A 116 5.75 19.45 -15.96
C GLU A 116 6.30 20.09 -14.68
N ASN A 117 5.53 21.00 -14.07
CA ASN A 117 5.93 21.71 -12.85
C ASN A 117 5.67 20.93 -11.55
N ARG A 118 5.14 19.70 -11.65
CA ARG A 118 4.76 18.91 -10.48
C ARG A 118 5.96 18.59 -9.59
N LYS A 119 5.73 18.67 -8.29
CA LYS A 119 6.69 18.19 -7.29
C LYS A 119 6.42 16.73 -7.00
N LYS A 120 7.48 15.98 -6.69
CA LYS A 120 7.43 14.57 -6.32
C LYS A 120 7.87 14.41 -4.87
N ILE A 121 7.29 13.41 -4.19
CA ILE A 121 7.75 12.97 -2.88
C ILE A 121 8.98 12.08 -3.05
N VAL A 122 9.99 12.32 -2.24
CA VAL A 122 11.20 11.49 -2.16
C VAL A 122 11.41 10.94 -0.75
N LEU A 123 12.37 10.04 -0.60
CA LEU A 123 12.72 9.53 0.73
C LEU A 123 13.25 10.68 1.60
N TYR A 124 12.90 10.67 2.89
CA TYR A 124 13.26 11.68 3.89
C TYR A 124 12.60 13.05 3.72
N ASP A 125 11.63 13.19 2.84
CA ASP A 125 10.78 14.39 2.83
C ASP A 125 9.97 14.50 4.13
N GLU A 126 9.92 15.70 4.72
CA GLU A 126 9.10 15.99 5.89
C GLU A 126 7.68 16.33 5.46
N ILE A 127 6.69 15.64 6.02
CA ILE A 127 5.27 15.82 5.71
C ILE A 127 4.53 16.39 6.91
N ILE A 128 3.71 17.42 6.66
CA ILE A 128 2.86 18.03 7.68
C ILE A 128 1.65 17.12 7.96
N LYS A 129 1.38 16.85 9.24
CA LYS A 129 0.15 16.18 9.68
C LYS A 129 -1.01 17.15 9.72
N ASN A 130 -2.21 16.65 9.44
CA ASN A 130 -3.45 17.41 9.36
C ASN A 130 -3.34 18.52 8.30
N ALA A 131 -3.04 18.12 7.06
CA ALA A 131 -3.17 19.00 5.91
C ALA A 131 -4.65 19.43 5.83
N LYS A 132 -4.95 20.61 6.40
CA LYS A 132 -6.24 21.26 6.34
C LYS A 132 -6.27 22.20 5.14
#